data_AF-A0A5E4B4C8-F1
#
_entry.id   AF-A0A5E4B4C8-F1
#
_cell.length_a   1.000
_cell.length_b   1.000
_cell.length_c   1.000
_cell.angle_alpha   90.00
_cell.angle_beta   90.00
_cell.angle_gamma   90.00
#
_symmetry.space_group_name_H-M   'P 1'
#
loop_
_entity.id
_entity.type
_entity.pdbx_description
1 polymer ?
#
loop_
_entity_poly.entity_id
_entity_poly.type
_entity_poly.pdbx_seq_one_letter_code
_entity_poly.pdbx_strand_id
1 'polypeptide(L)'
;MGLPIVPGLLPPLVLLNVLVGIHPSGVIGLVPPLMDREKRDSLCPQGKYNHPQNHSICCTKCHKGTYLYNDCPGPGLDTDCRECENGTFTASENHLRQCLSCSMCRKELSQVELSPCTVNQDTVCGCKKNQFRQYFSGKRFRCMNCSLCLNGTVNIPCQESQNTVCNCHAGFFPRENECVSCSE
;
A
#
# COMPACT_ATOMS: atom_id res chain seq x y z
N MET A 1 67.83 -4.03 -49.28
CA MET A 1 66.41 -3.61 -49.45
C MET A 1 65.88 -3.23 -48.06
N GLY A 2 65.00 -2.24 -47.92
CA GLY A 2 64.37 -1.90 -46.63
C GLY A 2 65.02 -0.75 -45.81
N LEU A 3 64.86 0.48 -46.29
CA LEU A 3 64.85 1.75 -45.53
C LEU A 3 63.40 2.33 -45.61
N PRO A 4 63.04 3.53 -45.07
CA PRO A 4 63.71 4.45 -44.12
C PRO A 4 63.18 4.25 -42.65
N ILE A 5 62.83 5.16 -41.70
CA ILE A 5 62.56 6.62 -41.49
C ILE A 5 62.79 6.91 -39.97
N VAL A 6 63.17 8.05 -39.37
CA VAL A 6 63.95 9.30 -39.65
C VAL A 6 64.32 9.90 -38.25
N PRO A 7 65.44 10.64 -38.04
CA PRO A 7 65.95 10.90 -36.67
C PRO A 7 65.72 12.32 -36.07
N GLY A 8 65.56 12.36 -34.74
CA GLY A 8 66.40 13.18 -33.85
C GLY A 8 65.96 14.59 -33.36
N LEU A 9 66.79 15.08 -32.42
CA LEU A 9 67.03 16.48 -31.98
C LEU A 9 66.10 17.21 -30.97
N LEU A 10 66.75 17.59 -29.85
CA LEU A 10 66.53 18.76 -28.97
C LEU A 10 66.77 20.09 -29.74
N PRO A 11 66.61 21.34 -29.18
CA PRO A 11 66.47 21.74 -27.76
C PRO A 11 65.26 22.69 -27.42
N PRO A 12 65.38 23.94 -26.91
CA PRO A 12 65.00 24.19 -25.51
C PRO A 12 63.96 25.31 -25.25
N LEU A 13 63.62 25.48 -23.97
CA LEU A 13 62.99 26.67 -23.37
C LEU A 13 63.72 27.99 -23.72
N VAL A 14 63.00 29.13 -23.75
CA VAL A 14 63.34 30.41 -23.05
C VAL A 14 62.35 31.57 -23.35
N LEU A 15 61.76 32.15 -22.29
CA LEU A 15 61.15 33.50 -22.10
C LEU A 15 60.13 34.10 -23.14
N LEU A 16 59.35 35.18 -22.88
CA LEU A 16 58.64 35.70 -21.68
C LEU A 16 57.79 36.95 -22.07
N ASN A 17 56.56 37.10 -21.52
CA ASN A 17 55.66 38.28 -21.63
C ASN A 17 55.15 38.59 -23.08
N VAL A 18 54.11 39.41 -23.34
CA VAL A 18 53.43 40.51 -22.61
C VAL A 18 51.89 40.38 -22.69
N LEU A 19 51.15 40.99 -21.76
CA LEU A 19 49.68 41.03 -21.78
C LEU A 19 49.11 42.01 -22.83
N VAL A 20 48.07 41.59 -23.55
CA VAL A 20 47.00 42.47 -24.04
C VAL A 20 45.66 41.77 -23.81
N GLY A 21 44.72 42.45 -23.16
CA GLY A 21 43.38 41.89 -22.88
C GLY A 21 42.41 42.08 -24.04
N ILE A 22 41.52 41.12 -24.25
CA ILE A 22 40.40 41.20 -25.19
C ILE A 22 39.13 40.77 -24.44
N HIS A 23 38.15 41.67 -24.30
CA HIS A 23 36.83 41.34 -23.76
C HIS A 23 35.96 40.70 -24.86
N PRO A 24 35.40 39.50 -24.65
CA PRO A 24 34.13 39.11 -25.26
C PRO A 24 33.02 39.89 -24.55
N SER A 25 32.27 40.70 -25.28
CA SER A 25 31.16 41.50 -24.72
C SER A 25 30.13 40.61 -24.03
N GLY A 26 29.75 40.97 -22.81
CA GLY A 26 28.76 40.21 -22.04
C GLY A 26 27.39 40.25 -22.71
N VAL A 27 26.95 39.10 -23.26
CA VAL A 27 25.55 38.90 -23.63
C VAL A 27 24.75 38.76 -22.34
N ILE A 28 24.32 39.89 -21.79
CA ILE A 28 23.26 39.92 -20.78
C ILE A 28 21.97 39.54 -21.51
N GLY A 29 21.78 38.24 -21.71
CA GLY A 29 20.49 37.70 -22.03
C GLY A 29 19.54 38.11 -20.91
N LEU A 30 18.53 38.92 -21.24
CA LEU A 30 17.36 39.06 -20.39
C LEU A 30 16.64 37.70 -20.39
N VAL A 31 17.15 36.77 -19.58
CA VAL A 31 16.36 35.67 -19.05
C VAL A 31 15.18 36.38 -18.38
N PRO A 32 13.95 36.28 -18.93
CA PRO A 32 12.79 36.74 -18.20
C PRO A 32 12.84 36.03 -16.85
N PRO A 33 12.48 36.66 -15.72
CA PRO A 33 12.26 35.87 -14.53
C PRO A 33 11.29 34.77 -14.96
N LEU A 34 11.72 33.53 -14.79
CA LEU A 34 10.78 32.44 -14.65
C LEU A 34 10.00 32.80 -13.38
N MET A 35 8.91 33.55 -13.59
CA MET A 35 7.62 33.01 -13.22
C MET A 35 7.54 31.63 -13.85
N ASP A 36 8.22 30.70 -13.18
CA ASP A 36 7.87 29.31 -13.21
C ASP A 36 6.46 29.30 -12.66
N ARG A 37 5.53 29.44 -13.61
CA ARG A 37 4.15 29.08 -13.43
C ARG A 37 4.11 27.57 -13.47
N GLU A 38 4.85 26.96 -12.51
CA GLU A 38 4.32 25.98 -11.60
C GLU A 38 2.81 26.23 -11.56
N LYS A 39 2.13 25.45 -12.39
CA LYS A 39 0.77 25.03 -12.09
C LYS A 39 0.92 24.20 -10.84
N ARG A 40 1.06 24.91 -9.71
CA ARG A 40 0.85 24.40 -8.37
C ARG A 40 -0.61 24.01 -8.35
N ASP A 41 -0.89 22.83 -8.88
CA ASP A 41 -2.05 22.05 -8.53
C ASP A 41 -1.99 21.99 -7.01
N SER A 42 -2.82 22.83 -6.39
CA SER A 42 -2.74 23.15 -4.97
C SER A 42 -3.34 21.99 -4.19
N LEU A 43 -2.63 20.86 -4.21
CA LEU A 43 -2.86 19.74 -3.33
C LEU A 43 -2.80 20.28 -1.91
N CYS A 44 -3.97 20.25 -1.27
CA CYS A 44 -4.06 20.55 0.14
C CYS A 44 -3.12 19.63 0.93
N PRO A 45 -2.58 20.11 2.08
CA PRO A 45 -1.70 19.31 2.92
C PRO A 45 -2.38 18.02 3.39
N GLN A 46 -1.59 17.07 3.88
CA GLN A 46 -2.15 15.85 4.48
C GLN A 46 -3.13 16.20 5.61
N GLY A 47 -4.17 15.36 5.77
CA GLY A 47 -5.33 15.68 6.63
C GLY A 47 -6.35 16.66 6.00
N LYS A 48 -6.10 17.21 4.81
CA LYS A 48 -7.02 18.14 4.11
C LYS A 48 -7.45 17.68 2.71
N TYR A 49 -8.47 18.32 2.16
CA TYR A 49 -9.00 18.09 0.81
C TYR A 49 -9.45 19.40 0.14
N ASN A 50 -9.50 19.41 -1.19
CA ASN A 50 -9.91 20.58 -1.99
C ASN A 50 -11.43 20.76 -1.92
N HIS A 51 -11.90 21.96 -1.56
CA HIS A 51 -13.34 22.27 -1.49
C HIS A 51 -14.00 22.19 -2.88
N PRO A 52 -15.13 21.47 -3.04
CA PRO A 52 -15.61 21.07 -4.37
C PRO A 52 -16.08 22.23 -5.28
N GLN A 53 -16.54 23.36 -4.72
CA GLN A 53 -16.89 24.55 -5.50
C GLN A 53 -15.73 25.54 -5.67
N ASN A 54 -14.59 25.33 -4.98
CA ASN A 54 -13.41 26.21 -5.09
C ASN A 54 -12.13 25.49 -4.66
N HIS A 55 -11.36 24.98 -5.63
CA HIS A 55 -10.14 24.22 -5.39
C HIS A 55 -8.98 25.00 -4.72
N SER A 56 -9.10 26.32 -4.51
CA SER A 56 -8.15 27.09 -3.71
C SER A 56 -8.40 27.02 -2.19
N ILE A 57 -9.56 26.49 -1.76
CA ILE A 57 -9.91 26.31 -0.36
C ILE A 57 -9.58 24.87 0.08
N CYS A 58 -8.87 24.74 1.20
CA CYS A 58 -8.50 23.45 1.80
C CYS A 58 -9.28 23.17 3.09
N CYS A 59 -10.29 22.31 2.98
CA CYS A 59 -11.07 21.82 4.12
C CYS A 59 -10.33 20.71 4.87
N THR A 60 -10.58 20.60 6.17
CA THR A 60 -10.05 19.51 7.00
C THR A 60 -10.87 18.24 6.76
N LYS A 61 -10.23 17.07 6.75
CA LYS A 61 -10.96 15.79 6.61
C LYS A 61 -11.70 15.43 7.90
N CYS A 62 -12.83 14.75 7.74
CA CYS A 62 -13.56 14.15 8.85
C CYS A 62 -12.75 12.96 9.41
N HIS A 63 -12.69 12.82 10.74
CA HIS A 63 -11.96 11.72 11.38
C HIS A 63 -12.69 10.37 11.23
N LYS A 64 -11.98 9.27 11.51
CA LYS A 64 -12.58 7.93 11.59
C LYS A 64 -13.77 7.92 12.58
N GLY A 65 -14.83 7.18 12.27
CA GLY A 65 -16.09 7.27 13.02
C GLY A 65 -17.10 8.28 12.47
N THR A 66 -16.67 9.15 11.55
CA THR A 66 -17.53 10.22 11.00
C THR A 66 -17.51 10.26 9.47
N TYR A 67 -18.52 10.90 8.88
CA TYR A 67 -18.64 11.20 7.46
C TYR A 67 -18.88 12.70 7.22
N LEU A 68 -18.63 13.15 6.00
CA LEU A 68 -18.82 14.52 5.54
C LEU A 68 -20.30 14.81 5.30
N TYR A 69 -20.91 15.65 6.13
CA TYR A 69 -22.25 16.17 5.92
C TYR A 69 -22.20 17.43 5.03
N ASN A 70 -21.56 18.51 5.50
CA ASN A 70 -21.27 19.72 4.70
C ASN A 70 -19.77 20.02 4.65
N ASP A 71 -19.30 20.54 3.51
CA ASP A 71 -17.93 21.04 3.34
C ASP A 71 -17.67 22.28 4.21
N CYS A 72 -16.39 22.58 4.46
CA CYS A 72 -16.04 23.77 5.22
C CYS A 72 -16.49 25.05 4.47
N PRO A 73 -17.19 25.99 5.14
CA PRO A 73 -17.74 27.17 4.47
C PRO A 73 -16.69 28.21 4.03
N GLY A 74 -15.41 28.00 4.37
CA GLY A 74 -14.32 28.89 4.02
C GLY A 74 -12.95 28.38 4.50
N PRO A 75 -11.85 28.98 4.04
CA PRO A 75 -10.50 28.56 4.42
C PRO A 75 -10.26 28.80 5.92
N GLY A 76 -9.88 27.74 6.63
CA GLY A 76 -9.64 27.78 8.08
C GLY A 76 -10.90 27.64 8.95
N LEU A 77 -12.07 27.45 8.35
CA LEU A 77 -13.30 27.07 9.06
C LEU A 77 -13.44 25.54 9.09
N ASP A 78 -14.18 25.03 10.08
CA ASP A 78 -14.35 23.60 10.27
C ASP A 78 -15.30 22.97 9.24
N THR A 79 -15.16 21.66 9.07
CA THR A 79 -15.98 20.83 8.18
C THR A 79 -17.10 20.16 9.00
N ASP A 80 -18.34 20.16 8.51
CA ASP A 80 -19.48 19.56 9.22
C ASP A 80 -19.43 18.04 9.05
N CYS A 81 -18.87 17.39 10.06
CA CYS A 81 -18.67 15.95 10.12
C CYS A 81 -19.62 15.31 11.14
N ARG A 82 -20.30 14.23 10.76
CA ARG A 82 -21.31 13.54 11.61
C ARG A 82 -20.94 12.10 11.84
N GLU A 83 -21.28 11.57 13.02
CA GLU A 83 -21.01 10.18 13.39
C GLU A 83 -21.75 9.18 12.49
N CYS A 84 -21.13 8.03 12.25
CA CYS A 84 -21.74 6.93 11.50
C CYS A 84 -22.92 6.32 12.26
N GLU A 85 -24.01 6.00 11.54
CA GLU A 85 -25.13 5.26 12.10
C GLU A 85 -24.76 3.79 12.38
N ASN A 86 -25.45 3.16 13.34
CA ASN A 86 -25.22 1.76 13.69
C ASN A 86 -25.40 0.84 12.47
N GLY A 87 -24.43 -0.06 12.23
CA GLY A 87 -24.34 -0.83 10.99
C GLY A 87 -23.54 -0.16 9.87
N THR A 88 -22.92 1.00 10.12
CA THR A 88 -21.98 1.66 9.21
C THR A 88 -20.71 2.15 9.92
N PHE A 89 -19.62 2.34 9.16
CA PHE A 89 -18.32 2.75 9.69
C PHE A 89 -17.48 3.61 8.73
N THR A 90 -16.51 4.35 9.27
CA THR A 90 -15.36 4.89 8.52
C THR A 90 -14.06 4.63 9.29
N ALA A 91 -13.15 3.82 8.74
CA ALA A 91 -11.94 3.38 9.45
C ALA A 91 -10.79 4.42 9.48
N SER A 92 -10.84 5.43 8.60
CA SER A 92 -9.77 6.40 8.35
C SER A 92 -10.31 7.82 8.17
N GLU A 93 -9.41 8.81 8.20
CA GLU A 93 -9.75 10.18 7.83
C GLU A 93 -10.27 10.27 6.39
N ASN A 94 -11.40 10.95 6.21
CA ASN A 94 -12.16 10.87 4.97
C ASN A 94 -12.93 12.17 4.66
N HIS A 95 -13.56 12.18 3.48
CA HIS A 95 -14.52 13.20 3.06
C HIS A 95 -15.64 12.52 2.24
N LEU A 96 -16.09 11.35 2.74
CA LEU A 96 -17.16 10.55 2.15
C LEU A 96 -18.51 11.14 2.60
N ARG A 97 -19.49 11.23 1.70
CA ARG A 97 -20.85 11.72 2.03
C ARG A 97 -21.70 10.74 2.85
N GLN A 98 -21.24 9.51 3.00
CA GLN A 98 -21.91 8.42 3.69
C GLN A 98 -20.85 7.49 4.30
N CYS A 99 -21.14 6.86 5.44
CA CYS A 99 -20.30 5.80 5.99
C CYS A 99 -20.44 4.49 5.19
N LEU A 100 -19.45 3.61 5.29
CA LEU A 100 -19.46 2.31 4.63
C LEU A 100 -20.32 1.34 5.42
N SER A 101 -21.18 0.55 4.76
CA SER A 101 -21.95 -0.51 5.45
C SER A 101 -21.03 -1.59 5.99
N CYS A 102 -21.29 -2.07 7.20
CA CYS A 102 -20.52 -3.14 7.84
C CYS A 102 -20.57 -4.45 7.04
N SER A 103 -19.44 -5.14 6.94
CA SER A 103 -19.33 -6.48 6.38
C SER A 103 -20.13 -7.50 7.20
N MET A 104 -20.74 -8.49 6.54
CA MET A 104 -21.34 -9.64 7.22
C MET A 104 -20.54 -10.92 6.95
N CYS A 105 -20.27 -11.68 8.02
CA CYS A 105 -19.51 -12.92 7.93
C CYS A 105 -20.33 -14.05 7.29
N ARG A 106 -19.70 -14.73 6.34
CA ARG A 106 -20.34 -15.71 5.45
C ARG A 106 -20.55 -17.06 6.14
N LYS A 107 -21.74 -17.25 6.72
CA LYS A 107 -22.17 -18.52 7.34
C LYS A 107 -22.12 -19.68 6.35
N GLU A 108 -22.37 -19.42 5.06
CA GLU A 108 -22.27 -20.40 3.97
C GLU A 108 -20.82 -20.82 3.67
N LEU A 109 -19.82 -20.06 4.15
CA LEU A 109 -18.40 -20.39 4.08
C LEU A 109 -17.83 -20.76 5.47
N SER A 110 -18.70 -21.14 6.42
CA SER A 110 -18.38 -21.47 7.82
C SER A 110 -17.68 -20.35 8.61
N GLN A 111 -17.77 -19.09 8.15
CA GLN A 111 -17.16 -17.96 8.84
C GLN A 111 -17.91 -17.57 10.12
N VAL A 112 -17.19 -17.00 11.06
CA VAL A 112 -17.71 -16.39 12.29
C VAL A 112 -17.21 -14.96 12.44
N GLU A 113 -17.96 -14.16 13.18
CA GLU A 113 -17.51 -12.87 13.68
C GLU A 113 -16.47 -13.09 14.80
N LEU A 114 -15.31 -12.43 14.66
CA LEU A 114 -14.25 -12.37 15.68
C LEU A 114 -14.24 -11.01 16.39
N SER A 115 -14.76 -9.96 15.74
CA SER A 115 -15.00 -8.66 16.36
C SER A 115 -16.18 -7.98 15.67
N PRO A 116 -17.13 -7.40 16.43
CA PRO A 116 -18.28 -6.71 15.86
C PRO A 116 -17.85 -5.43 15.14
N CYS A 117 -18.70 -4.97 14.22
CA CYS A 117 -18.53 -3.65 13.62
C CYS A 117 -18.70 -2.53 14.68
N THR A 118 -18.00 -1.42 14.49
CA THR A 118 -18.18 -0.17 15.23
C THR A 118 -18.08 1.00 14.26
N VAL A 119 -18.48 2.20 14.68
CA VAL A 119 -18.43 3.41 13.82
C VAL A 119 -17.05 3.66 13.17
N ASN A 120 -15.96 3.17 13.77
CA ASN A 120 -14.60 3.33 13.24
C ASN A 120 -13.88 2.02 12.86
N GLN A 121 -14.57 0.87 12.80
CA GLN A 121 -13.98 -0.42 12.43
C GLN A 121 -15.01 -1.37 11.81
N ASP A 122 -14.67 -1.99 10.67
CA ASP A 122 -15.49 -3.02 10.02
C ASP A 122 -15.56 -4.32 10.85
N THR A 123 -16.61 -5.13 10.63
CA THR A 123 -16.74 -6.48 11.19
C THR A 123 -15.53 -7.35 10.83
N VAL A 124 -14.84 -7.91 11.83
CA VAL A 124 -13.70 -8.80 11.61
C VAL A 124 -14.19 -10.24 11.50
N CYS A 125 -14.20 -10.79 10.29
CA CYS A 125 -14.60 -12.18 10.05
C CYS A 125 -13.41 -13.14 10.07
N GLY A 126 -13.63 -14.35 10.59
CA GLY A 126 -12.64 -15.41 10.65
C GLY A 126 -13.25 -16.79 10.83
N CYS A 127 -12.50 -17.71 11.45
CA CYS A 127 -12.87 -19.11 11.63
C CYS A 127 -12.90 -19.48 13.12
N LYS A 128 -13.57 -20.59 13.45
CA LYS A 128 -13.61 -21.09 14.84
C LYS A 128 -12.25 -21.68 15.23
N LYS A 129 -12.06 -21.91 16.54
CA LYS A 129 -10.93 -22.69 17.04
C LYS A 129 -10.90 -24.07 16.35
N ASN A 130 -9.70 -24.57 16.05
CA ASN A 130 -9.44 -25.80 15.28
C ASN A 130 -9.94 -25.74 13.81
N GLN A 131 -9.95 -24.55 13.21
CA GLN A 131 -10.20 -24.36 11.78
C GLN A 131 -9.15 -23.42 11.14
N PHE A 132 -8.85 -23.63 9.86
CA PHE A 132 -7.98 -22.77 9.04
C PHE A 132 -8.76 -22.13 7.89
N ARG A 133 -8.24 -21.02 7.36
CA ARG A 133 -8.78 -20.30 6.20
C ARG A 133 -8.24 -20.89 4.90
N GLN A 134 -9.12 -21.51 4.12
CA GLN A 134 -8.83 -21.84 2.72
C GLN A 134 -9.30 -20.68 1.82
N TYR A 135 -8.34 -19.94 1.25
CA TYR A 135 -8.61 -18.82 0.34
C TYR A 135 -8.95 -19.33 -1.07
N PHE A 136 -9.93 -18.68 -1.73
CA PHE A 136 -10.31 -18.95 -3.12
C PHE A 136 -9.67 -17.95 -4.09
N SER A 137 -9.77 -16.66 -3.77
CA SER A 137 -9.18 -15.56 -4.54
C SER A 137 -9.23 -14.28 -3.71
N GLY A 138 -8.13 -13.52 -3.70
CA GLY A 138 -7.98 -12.30 -2.90
C GLY A 138 -8.37 -12.51 -1.43
N LYS A 139 -9.27 -11.67 -0.92
CA LYS A 139 -9.73 -11.72 0.49
C LYS A 139 -10.82 -12.77 0.77
N ARG A 140 -11.30 -13.54 -0.22
CA ARG A 140 -12.41 -14.51 -0.05
C ARG A 140 -11.87 -15.87 0.42
N PHE A 141 -12.32 -16.34 1.59
CA PHE A 141 -11.95 -17.64 2.18
C PHE A 141 -13.17 -18.41 2.72
N ARG A 142 -13.04 -19.74 2.82
CA ARG A 142 -13.88 -20.59 3.68
C ARG A 142 -13.10 -21.11 4.88
N CYS A 143 -13.82 -21.45 5.93
CA CYS A 143 -13.26 -22.09 7.11
C CYS A 143 -13.34 -23.61 6.99
N MET A 144 -12.18 -24.27 7.02
CA MET A 144 -12.02 -25.71 6.97
C MET A 144 -11.55 -26.24 8.32
N ASN A 145 -12.04 -27.40 8.74
CA ASN A 145 -11.57 -28.04 9.98
C ASN A 145 -10.10 -28.46 9.83
N CYS A 146 -9.32 -28.30 10.90
CA CYS A 146 -7.96 -28.83 10.94
C CYS A 146 -7.98 -30.37 10.99
N SER A 147 -7.14 -31.03 10.19
CA SER A 147 -6.94 -32.48 10.26
C SER A 147 -6.40 -32.89 11.63
N LEU A 148 -6.98 -33.95 12.21
CA LEU A 148 -6.59 -34.48 13.52
C LEU A 148 -5.42 -35.47 13.47
N CYS A 149 -4.97 -35.85 12.27
CA CYS A 149 -3.93 -36.87 12.04
C CYS A 149 -4.21 -38.21 12.74
N LEU A 150 -5.46 -38.69 12.66
CA LEU A 150 -5.79 -40.07 13.04
C LEU A 150 -4.93 -41.05 12.24
N ASN A 151 -4.43 -42.11 12.88
CA ASN A 151 -3.47 -43.07 12.30
C ASN A 151 -2.20 -42.41 11.73
N GLY A 152 -1.79 -41.29 12.34
CA GLY A 152 -0.59 -40.54 11.99
C GLY A 152 -0.08 -39.71 13.15
N THR A 153 0.93 -38.90 12.87
CA THR A 153 1.55 -37.95 13.81
C THR A 153 1.53 -36.55 13.19
N VAL A 154 1.24 -35.52 14.00
CA VAL A 154 1.32 -34.13 13.56
C VAL A 154 2.79 -33.78 13.24
N ASN A 155 3.08 -33.46 11.98
CA ASN A 155 4.39 -32.98 11.53
C ASN A 155 4.44 -31.44 11.52
N ILE A 156 3.38 -30.79 11.06
CA ILE A 156 3.19 -29.34 11.15
C ILE A 156 1.81 -29.08 11.77
N PRO A 157 1.69 -28.30 12.87
CA PRO A 157 0.41 -27.97 13.48
C PRO A 157 -0.42 -27.05 12.56
N CYS A 158 -1.75 -27.13 12.70
CA CYS A 158 -2.67 -26.25 11.96
C CYS A 158 -2.43 -24.76 12.27
N GLN A 159 -2.54 -23.91 11.25
CA GLN A 159 -2.30 -22.47 11.31
C GLN A 159 -3.50 -21.68 10.78
N GLU A 160 -3.45 -20.34 10.81
CA GLU A 160 -4.55 -19.48 10.34
C GLU A 160 -4.93 -19.73 8.87
N SER A 161 -3.97 -20.11 8.02
CA SER A 161 -4.14 -20.32 6.57
C SER A 161 -3.61 -21.67 6.05
N GLN A 162 -3.22 -22.59 6.95
CA GLN A 162 -2.62 -23.89 6.60
C GLN A 162 -3.24 -25.00 7.45
N ASN A 163 -3.60 -26.12 6.83
CA ASN A 163 -4.06 -27.31 7.54
C ASN A 163 -2.91 -27.96 8.34
N THR A 164 -3.26 -28.79 9.33
CA THR A 164 -2.31 -29.73 9.93
C THR A 164 -1.69 -30.62 8.84
N VAL A 165 -0.36 -30.75 8.83
CA VAL A 165 0.34 -31.71 7.97
C VAL A 165 0.64 -32.96 8.79
N CYS A 166 0.11 -34.10 8.34
CA CYS A 166 0.24 -35.39 9.01
C CYS A 166 1.36 -36.23 8.39
N ASN A 167 2.10 -36.97 9.22
CA ASN A 167 2.93 -38.09 8.79
C ASN A 167 2.20 -39.38 9.18
N CYS A 168 1.75 -40.19 8.22
CA CYS A 168 0.94 -41.38 8.48
C CYS A 168 1.76 -42.52 9.10
N HIS A 169 1.13 -43.35 9.91
CA HIS A 169 1.76 -44.53 10.50
C HIS A 169 1.90 -45.66 9.47
N ALA A 170 2.79 -46.63 9.74
CA ALA A 170 2.99 -47.78 8.86
C ALA A 170 1.67 -48.56 8.66
N GLY A 171 1.34 -48.87 7.41
CA GLY A 171 0.05 -49.44 7.02
C GLY A 171 -1.00 -48.41 6.57
N PHE A 172 -0.70 -47.11 6.64
CA PHE A 172 -1.58 -46.04 6.17
C PHE A 172 -0.89 -45.12 5.16
N PHE A 173 -1.67 -44.53 4.25
CA PHE A 173 -1.19 -43.58 3.23
C PHE A 173 -2.03 -42.28 3.23
N PRO A 174 -1.44 -41.13 2.85
CA PRO A 174 -2.16 -39.86 2.86
C PRO A 174 -3.13 -39.72 1.68
N ARG A 175 -4.39 -39.39 1.96
CA ARG A 175 -5.42 -38.99 0.97
C ARG A 175 -6.18 -37.79 1.52
N GLU A 176 -6.26 -36.69 0.76
CA GLU A 176 -7.07 -35.49 1.07
C GLU A 176 -6.95 -34.92 2.50
N ASN A 177 -5.76 -35.07 3.12
CA ASN A 177 -5.39 -34.71 4.50
C ASN A 177 -5.86 -35.67 5.61
N GLU A 178 -6.20 -36.91 5.27
CA GLU A 178 -6.42 -38.03 6.18
C GLU A 178 -5.43 -39.18 5.90
N CYS A 179 -5.24 -40.09 6.85
CA CYS A 179 -4.40 -41.29 6.70
C CYS A 179 -5.31 -42.52 6.53
N VAL A 180 -5.44 -43.00 5.30
CA VAL A 180 -6.32 -44.10 4.88
C VAL A 180 -5.54 -45.42 4.93
N SER A 181 -6.21 -46.53 5.27
CA SER A 181 -5.55 -47.84 5.36
C SER A 181 -5.09 -48.33 3.99
N CYS A 182 -3.90 -48.94 3.91
CA CYS A 182 -3.43 -49.63 2.70
C CYS A 182 -4.19 -50.94 2.40
N SER A 183 -5.25 -51.24 3.15
CA SER A 183 -6.11 -52.44 3.01
C SER A 183 -7.51 -52.14 2.46
N GLU A 184 -7.78 -50.90 2.02
CA GLU A 184 -9.05 -50.43 1.44
C GLU A 184 -8.92 -50.10 -0.06
#